data_AF-A0A8J2TJG7-F1
#
_entry.id   AF-A0A8J2TJG7-F1
#
_cell.length_a   1.000
_cell.length_b   1.000
_cell.length_c   1.000
_cell.angle_alpha   90.00
_cell.angle_beta   90.00
_cell.angle_gamma   90.00
#
_symmetry.space_group_name_H-M   'P 1'
#
loop_
_entity.id
_entity.type
_entity.pdbx_description
1 polymer ?
#
loop_
_entity_poly.entity_id
_entity_poly.type
_entity_poly.pdbx_seq_one_letter_code
_entity_poly.pdbx_strand_id
1 'polypeptide(L)'
;MQRWIKMEWFLTGHPAISAPPNVYVSFVPGDDIDYSPTEFTHLSRADAENDVTGQFKPSLEEESAEWKEPDRNLFFYHYNSTALRAFVDIYRRNTVYNLTRRNCSSTVILSLDASVEGVLGTSSVWRTLFRLLSDPAMWLLAMWRSRAEAMTWTPGLVLDYTQTLQQVLEGHSQSWFARLWDIWYEYETH
;
A
#
# COMPACT_ATOMS: atom_id res chain seq x y z
N MET A 1 -15.53 5.56 -18.83
CA MET A 1 -14.46 6.17 -18.01
C MET A 1 -13.65 5.04 -17.40
N GLN A 2 -12.36 4.94 -17.71
CA GLN A 2 -11.48 3.96 -17.09
C GLN A 2 -11.35 4.29 -15.60
N ARG A 3 -11.87 3.40 -14.74
CA ARG A 3 -11.75 3.48 -13.28
C ARG A 3 -10.66 2.50 -12.87
N TRP A 4 -9.46 3.02 -12.65
CA TRP A 4 -8.37 2.26 -12.07
C TRP A 4 -7.70 3.07 -10.98
N ILE A 5 -7.11 2.38 -10.01
CA ILE A 5 -5.96 2.88 -9.25
C ILE A 5 -4.75 2.14 -9.81
N LYS A 6 -3.66 2.87 -9.98
CA LYS A 6 -2.36 2.32 -10.38
C LYS A 6 -1.39 2.59 -9.25
N MET A 7 -0.74 1.53 -8.80
CA MET A 7 0.31 1.57 -7.79
C MET A 7 1.64 1.39 -8.50
N GLU A 8 2.61 2.24 -8.21
CA GLU A 8 3.89 2.36 -8.91
C GLU A 8 5.02 2.10 -7.92
N TRP A 9 5.96 1.23 -8.27
CA TRP A 9 7.17 0.98 -7.48
C TRP A 9 8.41 1.33 -8.25
N PHE A 10 9.26 2.12 -7.61
CA PHE A 10 10.60 2.45 -8.05
C PHE A 10 11.56 1.54 -7.25
N LEU A 11 12.44 0.78 -7.92
CA LEU A 11 13.42 -0.19 -7.36
C LEU A 11 14.33 0.39 -6.26
N THR A 12 14.37 1.71 -6.13
CA THR A 12 15.01 2.46 -5.05
C THR A 12 14.22 2.41 -3.74
N GLY A 13 13.09 1.71 -3.70
CA GLY A 13 12.25 1.61 -2.52
C GLY A 13 11.32 2.81 -2.36
N HIS A 14 10.72 3.29 -3.45
CA HIS A 14 9.74 4.36 -3.38
C HIS A 14 8.44 3.90 -4.03
N PRO A 15 7.34 3.70 -3.27
CA PRO A 15 6.03 3.46 -3.83
C PRO A 15 5.29 4.78 -4.08
N ALA A 16 4.45 4.80 -5.11
CA ALA A 16 3.49 5.86 -5.41
C ALA A 16 2.12 5.27 -5.80
N ILE A 17 1.08 6.09 -5.73
CA ILE A 17 -0.29 5.71 -6.12
C ILE A 17 -0.91 6.80 -6.99
N SER A 18 -1.50 6.41 -8.12
CA SER A 18 -2.14 7.29 -9.08
C SER A 18 -3.57 6.82 -9.40
N ALA A 19 -4.49 7.77 -9.56
CA ALA A 19 -5.88 7.48 -9.92
C ALA A 19 -6.55 8.66 -10.63
N PRO A 20 -7.44 8.42 -11.62
CA PRO A 20 -8.15 9.49 -12.31
C PRO A 20 -9.39 10.02 -11.54
N PRO A 21 -9.78 11.28 -11.77
CA PRO A 21 -8.95 12.33 -12.35
C PRO A 21 -8.00 12.91 -11.29
N ASN A 22 -6.77 13.21 -11.70
CA ASN A 22 -5.81 14.07 -11.01
C ASN A 22 -5.39 13.66 -9.59
N VAL A 23 -5.45 12.38 -9.23
CA VAL A 23 -4.83 11.88 -8.00
C VAL A 23 -3.47 11.30 -8.34
N TYR A 24 -2.45 11.87 -7.73
CA TYR A 24 -1.11 11.30 -7.67
C TYR A 24 -0.60 11.44 -6.25
N VAL A 25 -0.04 10.40 -5.65
CA VAL A 25 0.51 10.47 -4.30
C VAL A 25 1.86 9.79 -4.30
N SER A 26 2.87 10.64 -4.21
CA SER A 26 4.27 10.29 -4.00
C SER A 26 4.79 11.32 -3.00
N PHE A 27 5.34 10.84 -1.89
CA PHE A 27 5.75 11.69 -0.76
C PHE A 27 7.20 11.43 -0.41
N VAL A 28 8.04 12.44 -0.66
CA VAL A 28 9.49 12.39 -0.49
C VAL A 28 9.92 13.37 0.61
N PRO A 29 11.09 13.19 1.22
CA PRO A 29 11.66 14.25 2.06
C PRO A 29 11.97 15.48 1.19
N GLY A 30 11.86 16.68 1.76
CA GLY A 30 12.13 17.94 1.08
C GLY A 30 13.62 18.26 0.99
N ASP A 31 14.40 17.80 1.97
CA ASP A 31 15.86 17.86 1.99
C ASP A 31 16.44 16.45 1.87
N ASP A 32 17.66 16.33 1.34
CA ASP A 32 18.38 15.05 1.30
C ASP A 32 18.65 14.53 2.72
N ILE A 33 18.21 13.31 2.98
CA ILE A 33 18.45 12.60 4.24
C ILE A 33 19.78 11.86 4.14
N ASP A 34 20.64 12.00 5.15
CA ASP A 34 21.84 11.17 5.26
C ASP A 34 21.47 9.74 5.69
N TYR A 35 21.56 8.80 4.75
CA TYR A 35 21.32 7.37 5.00
C TYR A 35 22.58 6.62 5.47
N SER A 36 23.60 7.31 5.98
CA SER A 36 24.77 6.66 6.59
C SER A 36 24.34 5.70 7.71
N PRO A 37 24.97 4.51 7.88
CA PRO A 37 24.52 3.52 8.85
C PRO A 37 24.40 4.02 10.30
N THR A 38 25.24 4.99 10.66
CA THR A 38 25.24 5.69 11.96
C THR A 38 24.02 6.58 12.14
N GLU A 39 23.70 7.41 11.14
CA GLU A 39 22.50 8.27 11.17
C GLU A 39 21.22 7.46 10.99
N PHE A 40 21.27 6.37 10.22
CA PHE A 40 20.12 5.54 9.93
C PHE A 40 19.45 4.98 11.19
N THR A 41 20.23 4.58 12.20
CA THR A 41 19.68 4.09 13.47
C THR A 41 18.97 5.21 14.24
N HIS A 42 19.47 6.44 14.14
CA HIS A 42 18.86 7.62 14.75
C HIS A 42 17.58 8.02 14.02
N LEU A 43 17.64 8.17 12.70
CA LEU A 43 16.52 8.52 11.81
C LEU A 43 15.39 7.50 11.79
N SER A 44 15.70 6.23 12.10
CA SER A 44 14.70 5.15 12.24
C SER A 44 13.84 5.29 13.49
N ARG A 45 14.13 6.23 14.40
CA ARG A 45 13.24 6.51 15.53
C ARG A 45 12.06 7.36 15.08
N ALA A 46 10.87 7.01 15.54
CA ALA A 46 9.64 7.74 15.28
C ALA A 46 9.50 9.04 16.11
N ASP A 47 10.59 9.51 16.72
CA ASP A 47 10.60 10.70 17.56
C ASP A 47 10.41 11.97 16.72
N ALA A 48 9.79 12.99 17.33
CA ALA A 48 9.54 14.27 16.66
C ALA A 48 10.83 15.03 16.27
N GLU A 49 11.98 14.66 16.85
CA GLU A 49 13.29 15.22 16.49
C GLU A 49 13.72 14.84 15.07
N ASN A 50 13.19 13.73 14.52
CA ASN A 50 13.43 13.28 13.15
C ASN A 50 12.37 13.79 12.15
N ASP A 51 11.49 14.69 12.58
CA ASP A 51 10.50 15.30 11.69
C ASP A 51 11.18 16.34 10.81
N VAL A 52 11.07 16.15 9.50
CA VAL A 52 11.55 17.08 8.48
C VAL A 52 10.39 17.55 7.60
N THR A 53 10.62 18.58 6.79
CA THR A 53 9.61 18.97 5.80
C THR A 53 9.67 17.98 4.64
N GLY A 54 8.53 17.40 4.26
CA GLY A 54 8.36 16.58 3.08
C GLY A 54 7.68 17.33 1.95
N GLN A 55 7.77 16.74 0.76
CA GLN A 55 7.18 17.25 -0.47
C GLN A 55 6.35 16.17 -1.14
N PHE A 56 5.15 16.55 -1.58
CA PHE A 56 4.35 15.71 -2.48
C PHE A 56 4.74 16.02 -3.93
N LYS A 57 5.06 14.98 -4.70
CA LYS A 57 5.30 15.15 -6.13
C LYS A 57 3.97 15.46 -6.87
N PRO A 58 4.01 16.32 -7.88
CA PRO A 58 2.80 16.84 -8.55
C PRO A 58 2.14 15.81 -9.47
N SER A 59 2.94 15.06 -10.22
CA SER A 59 2.48 14.09 -11.22
C SER A 59 3.52 12.98 -11.42
N LEU A 60 3.08 11.84 -11.96
CA LEU A 60 3.99 10.76 -12.33
C LEU A 60 4.93 11.21 -13.43
N GLU A 61 4.42 11.97 -14.40
CA GLU A 61 5.19 12.44 -15.55
C GLU A 61 6.37 13.32 -15.12
N GLU A 62 6.14 14.22 -14.15
CA GLU A 62 7.20 15.07 -13.60
C GLU A 62 8.20 14.26 -12.78
N GLU A 63 7.73 13.32 -11.93
CA GLU A 63 8.63 12.48 -11.13
C GLU A 63 9.47 11.53 -11.99
N SER A 64 8.88 10.93 -13.02
CA SER A 64 9.59 10.08 -13.98
C SER A 64 10.63 10.86 -14.79
N ALA A 65 10.32 12.11 -15.15
CA ALA A 65 11.24 12.97 -15.88
C ALA A 65 12.41 13.47 -15.00
N GLU A 66 12.15 13.74 -13.73
CA GLU A 66 13.17 14.18 -12.76
C GLU A 66 14.09 13.04 -12.31
N TRP A 67 13.53 11.83 -12.15
CA TRP A 67 14.24 10.70 -11.54
C TRP A 67 14.35 9.47 -12.43
N LYS A 68 13.28 8.68 -12.54
CA LYS A 68 13.21 7.48 -13.38
C LYS A 68 11.77 6.96 -13.50
N GLU A 69 11.51 6.13 -14.49
CA GLU A 69 10.22 5.43 -14.60
C GLU A 69 10.03 4.34 -13.51
N PRO A 70 8.77 4.06 -13.10
CA PRO A 70 8.46 2.94 -12.22
C PRO A 70 8.80 1.59 -12.85
N ASP A 71 9.38 0.70 -12.06
CA ASP A 71 9.78 -0.64 -12.48
C ASP A 71 8.62 -1.64 -12.45
N ARG A 72 7.64 -1.41 -11.58
CA ARG A 72 6.48 -2.29 -11.42
C ARG A 72 5.20 -1.48 -11.24
N ASN A 73 4.12 -1.96 -11.87
CA ASN A 73 2.79 -1.40 -11.75
C ASN A 73 1.79 -2.47 -11.29
N LEU A 74 0.87 -2.11 -10.39
CA LEU A 74 -0.29 -2.93 -10.00
C LEU A 74 -1.56 -2.10 -10.18
N PHE A 75 -2.66 -2.74 -10.60
CA PHE A 75 -3.91 -2.06 -10.91
C PHE A 75 -5.06 -2.58 -10.06
N PHE A 76 -5.88 -1.68 -9.52
CA PHE A 76 -7.17 -2.01 -8.90
C PHE A 76 -8.30 -1.40 -9.72
N TYR A 77 -9.26 -2.21 -10.14
CA TYR A 77 -10.38 -1.73 -10.97
C TYR A 77 -11.62 -1.34 -10.14
N HIS A 78 -11.74 -1.90 -8.94
CA HIS A 78 -12.85 -1.63 -8.03
C HIS A 78 -12.34 -0.85 -6.82
N TYR A 79 -12.65 0.45 -6.78
CA TYR A 79 -12.23 1.32 -5.69
C TYR A 79 -13.20 2.49 -5.47
N ASN A 80 -13.13 3.06 -4.28
CA ASN A 80 -13.83 4.27 -3.87
C ASN A 80 -12.99 5.52 -4.18
N SER A 81 -13.20 6.06 -5.37
CA SER A 81 -12.47 7.26 -5.81
C SER A 81 -12.78 8.51 -4.98
N THR A 82 -13.96 8.58 -4.37
CA THR A 82 -14.37 9.73 -3.55
C THR A 82 -13.62 9.73 -2.22
N ALA A 83 -13.57 8.58 -1.54
CA ALA A 83 -12.82 8.42 -0.31
C ALA A 83 -11.32 8.66 -0.51
N LEU A 84 -10.73 8.12 -1.59
CA LEU A 84 -9.34 8.39 -1.95
C LEU A 84 -9.05 9.90 -2.09
N ARG A 85 -9.86 10.63 -2.87
CA ARG A 85 -9.66 12.09 -3.05
C ARG A 85 -9.80 12.84 -1.73
N ALA A 86 -10.87 12.58 -0.99
CA ALA A 86 -11.11 13.22 0.29
C ALA A 86 -9.96 12.97 1.28
N PHE A 87 -9.45 11.73 1.32
CA PHE A 87 -8.29 11.39 2.13
C PHE A 87 -7.05 12.19 1.69
N VAL A 88 -6.72 12.19 0.39
CA VAL A 88 -5.54 12.88 -0.13
C VAL A 88 -5.59 14.39 0.12
N ASP A 89 -6.75 15.02 -0.09
CA ASP A 89 -6.97 16.46 0.13
C ASP A 89 -6.78 16.88 1.59
N ILE A 90 -7.07 15.98 2.53
CA ILE A 90 -6.86 16.20 3.97
C ILE A 90 -5.41 15.87 4.34
N TYR A 91 -4.91 14.72 3.89
CA TYR A 91 -3.63 14.18 4.28
C TYR A 91 -2.45 15.05 3.81
N ARG A 92 -2.58 15.68 2.63
CA ARG A 92 -1.56 16.59 2.06
C ARG A 92 -1.38 17.89 2.84
N ARG A 93 -2.33 18.28 3.70
CA ARG A 93 -2.24 19.52 4.49
C ARG A 93 -1.14 19.48 5.53
N ASN A 94 -0.74 18.27 5.94
CA ASN A 94 0.41 18.08 6.83
C ASN A 94 1.62 17.65 5.98
N THR A 95 2.64 18.50 5.93
CA THR A 95 3.86 18.24 5.16
C THR A 95 4.97 17.66 6.01
N VAL A 96 4.73 17.29 7.27
CA VAL A 96 5.74 16.61 8.08
C VAL A 96 6.07 15.26 7.46
N TYR A 97 7.36 15.02 7.25
CA TYR A 97 7.93 13.76 6.82
C TYR A 97 8.73 13.17 7.97
N ASN A 98 8.57 11.88 8.18
CA ASN A 98 9.35 11.14 9.16
C ASN A 98 9.57 9.73 8.63
N LEU A 99 10.83 9.30 8.56
CA LEU A 99 11.23 8.05 7.91
C LEU A 99 10.49 6.83 8.46
N THR A 100 10.10 6.86 9.74
CA THR A 100 9.47 5.72 10.41
C THR A 100 7.95 5.84 10.43
N ARG A 101 7.40 6.97 10.91
CA ARG A 101 5.95 7.10 11.16
C ARG A 101 5.16 7.74 10.00
N ARG A 102 5.82 8.42 9.06
CA ARG A 102 5.16 9.15 7.97
C ARG A 102 6.09 9.31 6.76
N ASN A 103 6.26 8.22 6.02
CA ASN A 103 7.10 8.14 4.83
C ASN A 103 6.26 7.91 3.55
N CYS A 104 6.92 7.68 2.41
CA CYS A 104 6.26 7.35 1.15
C CYS A 104 5.35 6.11 1.28
N SER A 105 5.88 5.04 1.88
CA SER A 105 5.23 3.74 2.03
C SER A 105 3.97 3.81 2.88
N SER A 106 4.03 4.44 4.06
CA SER A 106 2.86 4.65 4.93
C SER A 106 1.81 5.52 4.24
N THR A 107 2.25 6.55 3.52
CA THR A 107 1.36 7.47 2.81
C THR A 107 0.59 6.77 1.69
N VAL A 108 1.27 5.91 0.94
CA VAL A 108 0.66 5.09 -0.12
C VAL A 108 -0.34 4.09 0.46
N ILE A 109 0.01 3.38 1.55
CA ILE A 109 -0.91 2.43 2.17
C ILE A 109 -2.15 3.09 2.73
N LEU A 110 -2.01 4.24 3.41
CA LEU A 110 -3.17 4.96 3.92
C LEU A 110 -4.08 5.47 2.78
N SER A 111 -3.47 5.89 1.66
CA SER A 111 -4.22 6.26 0.45
C SER A 111 -4.95 5.07 -0.14
N LEU A 112 -4.29 3.91 -0.22
CA LEU A 112 -4.88 2.66 -0.68
C LEU A 112 -6.02 2.19 0.24
N ASP A 113 -5.85 2.24 1.56
CA ASP A 113 -6.86 1.89 2.55
C ASP A 113 -8.12 2.78 2.41
N ALA A 114 -7.93 4.10 2.29
CA ALA A 114 -9.04 5.02 2.02
C ALA A 114 -9.74 4.68 0.69
N SER A 115 -8.98 4.25 -0.31
CA SER A 115 -9.55 3.90 -1.60
C SER A 115 -10.37 2.61 -1.61
N VAL A 116 -10.16 1.71 -0.65
CA VAL A 116 -10.93 0.45 -0.55
C VAL A 116 -12.14 0.57 0.38
N GLU A 117 -12.31 1.72 1.02
CA GLU A 117 -13.44 1.99 1.92
C GLU A 117 -14.78 1.78 1.20
N GLY A 118 -15.59 0.88 1.73
CA GLY A 118 -16.92 0.58 1.19
C GLY A 118 -16.94 -0.26 -0.10
N VAL A 119 -15.78 -0.67 -0.66
CA VAL A 119 -15.72 -1.47 -1.89
C VAL A 119 -16.42 -2.83 -1.75
N LEU A 120 -16.35 -3.44 -0.56
CA LEU A 120 -17.00 -4.72 -0.25
C LEU A 120 -18.42 -4.57 0.29
N GLY A 121 -19.02 -3.38 0.20
CA GLY A 121 -20.39 -3.09 0.63
C GLY A 121 -21.42 -3.82 -0.24
N THR A 122 -21.67 -5.10 0.06
CA THR A 122 -22.73 -5.88 -0.56
C THR A 122 -24.00 -5.88 0.29
N SER A 123 -25.11 -6.36 -0.29
CA SER A 123 -26.42 -6.43 0.39
C SER A 123 -26.46 -7.35 1.62
N SER A 124 -25.44 -8.20 1.84
CA SER A 124 -25.37 -9.09 3.00
C SER A 124 -24.02 -8.98 3.70
N VAL A 125 -23.98 -8.12 4.73
CA VAL A 125 -22.80 -7.90 5.59
C VAL A 125 -22.26 -9.21 6.16
N TRP A 126 -23.14 -10.09 6.63
CA TRP A 126 -22.77 -11.38 7.21
C TRP A 126 -22.09 -12.32 6.20
N ARG A 127 -22.55 -12.33 4.94
CA ARG A 127 -21.94 -13.14 3.89
C ARG A 127 -20.54 -12.61 3.54
N THR A 128 -20.39 -11.28 3.40
CA THR A 128 -19.08 -10.67 3.18
C THR A 128 -18.14 -10.99 4.34
N LEU A 129 -18.60 -10.85 5.59
CA LEU A 129 -17.80 -11.13 6.77
C LEU A 129 -17.33 -12.58 6.80
N PHE A 130 -18.23 -13.55 6.61
CA PHE A 130 -17.86 -14.96 6.59
C PHE A 130 -16.84 -15.27 5.49
N ARG A 131 -17.05 -14.73 4.28
CA ARG A 131 -16.11 -14.88 3.16
C ARG A 131 -14.72 -14.36 3.54
N LEU A 132 -14.63 -13.16 4.09
CA LEU A 132 -13.34 -12.56 4.49
C LEU A 132 -12.65 -13.34 5.61
N LEU A 133 -13.41 -13.79 6.62
CA LEU A 133 -12.85 -14.60 7.71
C LEU A 133 -12.33 -15.96 7.23
N SER A 134 -12.97 -16.53 6.20
CA SER A 134 -12.56 -17.82 5.61
C SER A 134 -11.43 -17.70 4.58
N ASP A 135 -11.07 -16.49 4.14
CA ASP A 135 -10.05 -16.28 3.11
C ASP A 135 -8.64 -16.24 3.73
N PRO A 136 -7.72 -17.16 3.36
CA PRO A 136 -6.34 -17.13 3.87
C PRO A 136 -5.61 -15.83 3.55
N ALA A 137 -5.91 -15.20 2.40
CA ALA A 137 -5.26 -13.95 1.99
C ALA A 137 -5.61 -12.79 2.95
N MET A 138 -6.79 -12.81 3.56
CA MET A 138 -7.16 -11.83 4.60
C MET A 138 -6.30 -11.94 5.85
N TRP A 139 -5.94 -13.16 6.26
CA TRP A 139 -5.05 -13.36 7.41
C TRP A 139 -3.61 -12.98 7.09
N LEU A 140 -3.16 -13.23 5.86
CA LEU A 140 -1.86 -12.74 5.38
C LEU A 140 -1.81 -11.20 5.39
N LEU A 141 -2.87 -10.51 4.94
CA LEU A 141 -2.97 -9.05 5.04
C LEU A 141 -2.84 -8.55 6.47
N ALA A 142 -3.56 -9.18 7.40
CA ALA A 142 -3.49 -8.84 8.82
C ALA A 142 -2.07 -9.02 9.38
N MET A 143 -1.38 -10.09 8.98
CA MET A 143 0.02 -10.34 9.36
C MET A 143 0.97 -9.28 8.79
N TRP A 144 0.85 -8.92 7.51
CA TRP A 144 1.68 -7.88 6.89
C TRP A 144 1.49 -6.53 7.57
N ARG A 145 0.24 -6.17 7.83
CA ARG A 145 -0.11 -4.95 8.55
C ARG A 145 0.48 -4.92 9.95
N SER A 146 0.32 -6.00 10.71
CA SER A 146 0.89 -6.11 12.06
C SER A 146 2.42 -5.93 12.07
N ARG A 147 3.12 -6.53 11.09
CA ARG A 147 4.57 -6.33 10.94
C ARG A 147 4.95 -4.89 10.62
N ALA A 148 4.23 -4.27 9.69
CA ALA A 148 4.49 -2.90 9.29
C ALA A 148 4.21 -1.90 10.41
N GLU A 149 3.12 -2.07 11.16
CA GLU A 149 2.76 -1.22 12.30
C GLU A 149 3.73 -1.38 13.49
N ALA A 150 4.32 -2.58 13.68
CA ALA A 150 5.31 -2.82 14.73
C ALA A 150 6.70 -2.23 14.44
N MET A 151 7.02 -1.94 13.18
CA MET A 151 8.31 -1.44 12.74
C MET A 151 8.13 -0.13 11.97
N THR A 152 7.93 -0.23 10.66
CA THR A 152 7.55 0.84 9.75
C THR A 152 7.06 0.22 8.45
N TRP A 153 6.25 0.95 7.70
CA TRP A 153 5.92 0.59 6.33
C TRP A 153 7.17 0.75 5.46
N THR A 154 7.68 -0.38 4.95
CA THR A 154 8.78 -0.42 3.99
C THR A 154 8.24 -0.71 2.59
N PRO A 155 8.97 -0.34 1.52
CA PRO A 155 8.51 -0.53 0.15
C PRO A 155 8.20 -2.00 -0.20
N GLY A 156 8.97 -2.93 0.37
CA GLY A 156 8.73 -4.37 0.25
C GLY A 156 7.43 -4.80 0.92
N LEU A 157 7.19 -4.38 2.17
CA LEU A 157 5.93 -4.66 2.86
C LEU A 157 4.72 -4.05 2.15
N VAL A 158 4.87 -2.86 1.57
CA VAL A 158 3.81 -2.22 0.77
C VAL A 158 3.49 -3.04 -0.48
N LEU A 159 4.51 -3.57 -1.16
CA LEU A 159 4.33 -4.45 -2.31
C LEU A 159 3.58 -5.73 -1.93
N ASP A 160 4.06 -6.43 -0.89
CA ASP A 160 3.46 -7.68 -0.42
C ASP A 160 2.01 -7.48 0.03
N TYR A 161 1.75 -6.42 0.80
CA TYR A 161 0.40 -6.05 1.23
C TYR A 161 -0.50 -5.73 0.04
N THR A 162 -0.03 -4.92 -0.91
CA THR A 162 -0.84 -4.52 -2.07
C THR A 162 -1.19 -5.71 -2.96
N GLN A 163 -0.24 -6.61 -3.24
CA GLN A 163 -0.50 -7.82 -4.01
C GLN A 163 -1.51 -8.73 -3.31
N THR A 164 -1.39 -8.88 -1.99
CA THR A 164 -2.33 -9.69 -1.20
C THR A 164 -3.73 -9.04 -1.18
N LEU A 165 -3.80 -7.71 -1.10
CA LEU A 165 -5.06 -6.96 -1.09
C LEU A 165 -5.78 -7.08 -2.42
N GLN A 166 -5.04 -7.02 -3.53
CA GLN A 166 -5.58 -7.25 -4.86
C GLN A 166 -6.22 -8.64 -4.97
N GLN A 167 -5.58 -9.68 -4.44
CA GLN A 167 -6.14 -11.04 -4.43
C GLN A 167 -7.48 -11.13 -3.68
N VAL A 168 -7.56 -10.49 -2.52
CA VAL A 168 -8.78 -10.43 -1.70
C VAL A 168 -9.92 -9.68 -2.41
N LEU A 169 -9.62 -8.54 -3.01
CA LEU A 169 -10.62 -7.68 -3.63
C LEU A 169 -11.11 -8.22 -4.98
N GLU A 170 -10.21 -8.77 -5.79
CA GLU A 170 -10.50 -9.25 -7.14
C GLU A 170 -10.92 -10.72 -7.18
N GLY A 171 -10.90 -11.42 -6.03
CA GLY A 171 -11.51 -12.73 -5.88
C GLY A 171 -10.69 -13.89 -6.42
N HIS A 172 -9.37 -13.73 -6.56
CA HIS A 172 -8.44 -14.84 -6.85
C HIS A 172 -8.17 -15.68 -5.59
N SER A 173 -9.18 -15.92 -4.75
CA SER A 173 -9.00 -16.61 -3.47
C SER A 173 -8.64 -18.07 -3.76
N GLN A 174 -7.41 -18.45 -3.46
CA GLN A 174 -7.09 -19.86 -3.26
C GLN A 174 -7.74 -20.29 -1.95
N SER A 175 -8.89 -20.95 -2.05
CA SER A 175 -9.62 -21.46 -0.89
C SER A 175 -8.70 -22.38 -0.06
N TRP A 176 -8.76 -22.27 1.27
CA TRP A 176 -8.09 -23.21 2.19
C TRP A 176 -8.40 -24.67 1.84
N PHE A 177 -9.62 -24.95 1.37
CA PHE A 177 -10.03 -26.27 0.95
C PHE A 177 -9.31 -26.75 -0.31
N ALA A 178 -9.05 -25.86 -1.27
CA ALA A 178 -8.30 -26.22 -2.48
C ALA A 178 -6.84 -26.54 -2.13
N ARG A 179 -6.21 -25.72 -1.27
CA ARG A 179 -4.85 -25.97 -0.78
C ARG A 179 -4.73 -27.26 0.04
N LEU A 180 -5.68 -27.54 0.93
CA LEU A 180 -5.70 -28.81 1.68
C LEU A 180 -5.93 -30.00 0.77
N TRP A 181 -6.76 -29.85 -0.27
CA TRP A 181 -7.01 -30.89 -1.26
C TRP A 181 -5.75 -31.20 -2.08
N ASP A 182 -5.01 -30.17 -2.51
CA ASP A 182 -3.73 -30.33 -3.21
C ASP A 182 -2.70 -31.03 -2.32
N ILE A 183 -2.55 -30.61 -1.05
CA ILE A 183 -1.65 -31.23 -0.08
C ILE A 183 -2.02 -32.69 0.19
N TRP A 184 -3.32 -32.99 0.27
CA TRP A 184 -3.80 -34.36 0.52
C TRP A 184 -3.56 -35.27 -0.69
N TYR A 185 -3.80 -34.76 -1.91
CA TYR A 185 -3.49 -35.49 -3.16
C TYR A 185 -2.00 -35.76 -3.33
N GLU A 186 -1.13 -34.81 -2.99
CA GLU A 186 0.32 -34.94 -3.08
C GLU A 186 0.86 -35.99 -2.09
N TYR A 187 0.15 -36.23 -0.98
CA TYR A 187 0.46 -37.24 0.03
C TYR A 187 0.03 -38.68 -0.35
N GLU A 188 -1.01 -38.86 -1.18
CA GLU A 188 -1.46 -40.19 -1.62
C GLU A 188 -0.70 -40.73 -2.84
N THR A 189 0.05 -39.86 -3.53
CA THR A 189 0.87 -40.24 -4.70
C THR A 189 2.31 -40.63 -4.37
N HIS A 190 2.64 -40.76 -3.08
CA HIS A 190 3.93 -41.22 -2.55
C HIS A 190 3.76 -42.38 -1.55
#